data_AF-A0A6J0N709-F1
#
_entry.id   AF-A0A6J0N709-F1
#
_cell.length_a   1.000
_cell.length_b   1.000
_cell.length_c   1.000
_cell.angle_alpha   90.00
_cell.angle_beta   90.00
_cell.angle_gamma   90.00
#
_symmetry.space_group_name_H-M   'P 1'
#
loop_
_entity.id
_entity.type
_entity.pdbx_description
1 polymer ?
#
loop_
_entity_poly.entity_id
_entity_poly.type
_entity_poly.pdbx_seq_one_letter_code
_entity_poly.pdbx_strand_id
1 'polypeptide(L)'
;MNNAAFGQYTRFITAHVQHLADDLGAETAVICYRQNGVPFTYGRPSFVEVMNRFVNHQAEAEATIVSLHRAIALVQLEGVNQVQRTVLLHRLDVLINEAIERLTTDEA
;
A
#
# COMPACT_ATOMS: atom_id res chain seq x y z
N MET A 1 14.19 11.37 12.60
CA MET A 1 13.14 11.00 13.57
C MET A 1 13.83 10.31 14.74
N ASN A 2 13.64 10.75 15.99
CA ASN A 2 14.27 10.06 17.12
C ASN A 2 13.61 8.69 17.36
N ASN A 3 14.31 7.75 18.01
CA ASN A 3 13.84 6.37 18.19
C ASN A 3 12.52 6.27 18.99
N ALA A 4 12.28 7.21 19.92
CA ALA A 4 11.07 7.23 20.73
C ALA A 4 9.83 7.60 19.89
N ALA A 5 9.94 8.60 19.02
CA ALA A 5 8.87 9.01 18.12
C ALA A 5 8.53 7.89 17.12
N PHE A 6 9.54 7.16 16.62
CA PHE A 6 9.32 6.03 15.72
C PHE A 6 8.58 4.88 16.42
N GLY A 7 8.94 4.60 17.67
CA GLY A 7 8.25 3.61 18.51
C GLY A 7 6.79 3.98 18.77
N GLN A 8 6.49 5.25 19.02
CA GLN A 8 5.11 5.72 19.18
C GLN A 8 4.31 5.62 17.88
N TYR A 9 4.90 6.03 16.77
CA TYR A 9 4.27 5.98 15.45
C TYR A 9 3.92 4.54 15.03
N THR A 10 4.86 3.60 15.18
CA THR A 10 4.63 2.19 14.84
C THR A 10 3.54 1.57 15.70
N ARG A 11 3.50 1.85 17.01
CA ARG A 11 2.41 1.40 17.89
C ARG A 11 1.05 1.97 17.47
N PHE A 12 1.00 3.26 17.17
CA PHE A 12 -0.23 3.92 16.73
C PHE A 12 -0.78 3.30 15.46
N ILE A 13 0.06 3.12 14.44
CA ILE A 13 -0.35 2.49 13.17
C ILE A 13 -0.77 1.04 13.40
N THR A 14 0.00 0.25 14.16
CA THR A 14 -0.36 -1.14 14.44
C THR A 14 -1.72 -1.25 15.11
N ALA A 15 -2.02 -0.41 16.10
CA ALA A 15 -3.32 -0.40 16.76
C ALA A 15 -4.46 -0.07 15.80
N HIS A 16 -4.28 0.97 14.96
CA HIS A 16 -5.30 1.39 14.00
C HIS A 16 -5.59 0.31 12.96
N VAL A 17 -4.53 -0.31 12.44
CA VAL A 17 -4.63 -1.37 11.44
C VAL A 17 -5.20 -2.66 12.05
N GLN A 18 -4.94 -2.91 13.33
CA GLN A 18 -5.56 -4.00 14.07
C GLN A 18 -7.08 -3.81 14.21
N HIS A 19 -7.54 -2.60 14.54
CA HIS A 19 -8.97 -2.29 14.57
C HIS A 19 -9.65 -2.52 13.23
N LEU A 20 -9.04 -2.08 12.12
CA LEU A 20 -9.56 -2.35 10.78
C LEU A 20 -9.69 -3.85 10.48
N ALA A 21 -8.71 -4.65 10.92
CA ALA A 21 -8.74 -6.09 10.75
C ALA A 21 -9.83 -6.76 11.61
N ASP A 22 -10.06 -6.27 12.83
CA ASP A 22 -11.12 -6.76 13.71
C ASP A 22 -12.51 -6.41 13.19
N ASP A 23 -12.72 -5.16 12.80
CA ASP A 23 -14.04 -4.62 12.45
C ASP A 23 -14.49 -5.08 11.05
N LEU A 24 -13.56 -5.23 10.11
CA LEU A 24 -13.86 -5.51 8.70
C LEU A 24 -13.43 -6.92 8.25
N GLY A 25 -12.80 -7.71 9.13
CA GLY A 25 -12.18 -8.98 8.76
C GLY A 25 -11.03 -8.82 7.75
N ALA A 26 -10.46 -7.62 7.65
CA ALA A 26 -9.43 -7.30 6.67
C ALA A 26 -8.08 -7.92 7.05
N GLU A 27 -7.39 -8.47 6.05
CA GLU A 27 -5.99 -8.86 6.20
C GLU A 27 -5.09 -7.64 5.98
N THR A 28 -4.07 -7.49 6.81
CA THR A 28 -3.29 -6.26 6.84
C THR A 28 -1.79 -6.54 6.94
N ALA A 29 -0.99 -5.74 6.24
CA ALA A 29 0.46 -5.73 6.33
C ALA A 29 0.98 -4.29 6.30
N VAL A 30 1.93 -3.98 7.17
CA VAL A 30 2.54 -2.66 7.32
C VAL A 30 4.06 -2.81 7.31
N ILE A 31 4.72 -1.96 6.54
CA ILE A 31 6.18 -1.81 6.54
C ILE A 31 6.50 -0.35 6.82
N CYS A 32 7.25 -0.07 7.90
CA CYS A 32 7.75 1.26 8.22
C CYS A 32 9.27 1.26 8.19
N TYR A 33 9.87 2.12 7.37
CA TYR A 33 11.32 2.25 7.29
C TYR A 33 11.84 3.31 8.24
N ARG A 34 12.85 2.96 9.03
CA ARG A 34 13.64 3.93 9.79
C ARG A 34 14.60 4.66 8.86
N GLN A 35 15.10 5.82 9.30
CA GLN A 35 16.13 6.57 8.58
C GLN A 35 17.43 5.76 8.35
N ASN A 36 17.72 4.77 9.20
CA ASN A 36 18.85 3.86 9.03
C ASN A 36 18.55 2.65 8.13
N GLY A 37 17.41 2.64 7.44
CA GLY A 37 17.00 1.57 6.52
C GLY A 37 16.44 0.32 7.19
N VAL A 38 16.49 0.20 8.52
CA VAL A 38 15.96 -0.97 9.22
C VAL A 38 14.42 -0.92 9.22
N PRO A 39 13.75 -1.95 8.68
CA PRO A 39 12.29 -1.98 8.65
C PRO A 39 11.71 -2.40 9.99
N PHE A 40 10.52 -1.87 10.29
CA PHE A 40 9.54 -2.45 11.18
C PHE A 40 8.44 -3.07 10.33
N THR A 41 8.08 -4.32 10.61
CA THR A 41 7.01 -5.03 9.89
C THR A 41 5.95 -5.51 10.85
N TYR A 42 4.70 -5.36 10.46
CA TYR A 42 3.55 -5.90 11.17
C TYR A 42 2.59 -6.52 10.15
N GLY A 43 1.90 -7.58 10.51
CA GLY A 43 0.80 -8.06 9.70
C GLY A 43 -0.12 -9.02 10.44
N ARG A 44 -1.36 -9.09 9.97
CA ARG A 44 -2.43 -9.91 10.53
C ARG A 44 -3.16 -10.61 9.38
N PRO A 45 -3.30 -11.95 9.40
CA PRO A 45 -2.88 -12.87 10.47
C PRO A 45 -1.36 -13.02 10.62
N SER A 46 -0.60 -12.82 9.55
CA SER A 46 0.87 -12.83 9.55
C SER A 46 1.38 -11.95 8.43
N PHE A 47 2.43 -11.16 8.69
CA PHE A 47 3.07 -10.33 7.67
C PHE A 47 3.48 -11.14 6.44
N VAL A 48 4.12 -12.29 6.64
CA VAL A 48 4.61 -13.14 5.54
C VAL A 48 3.46 -13.72 4.73
N GLU A 49 2.38 -14.14 5.38
CA GLU A 49 1.23 -14.73 4.70
C GLU A 49 0.48 -13.70 3.86
N VAL A 50 0.26 -12.51 4.41
CA VAL A 50 -0.37 -11.40 3.70
C VAL A 50 0.49 -10.97 2.52
N MET A 51 1.81 -10.83 2.71
CA MET A 51 2.73 -10.51 1.63
C MET A 51 2.79 -11.61 0.56
N ASN A 52 2.77 -12.89 0.94
CA ASN A 52 2.73 -13.99 0.00
C ASN A 52 1.44 -13.97 -0.83
N ARG A 53 0.29 -13.70 -0.22
CA ARG A 53 -0.96 -13.53 -0.97
C ARG A 53 -0.90 -12.31 -1.87
N PHE A 54 -0.41 -11.17 -1.39
CA PHE A 54 -0.27 -9.96 -2.18
C PHE A 54 0.67 -10.12 -3.39
N VAL A 55 1.83 -10.76 -3.19
CA VAL A 55 2.83 -10.95 -4.26
C VAL A 55 2.39 -12.04 -5.24
N ASN A 56 1.82 -13.14 -4.75
CA ASN A 56 1.50 -14.32 -5.56
C ASN A 56 0.06 -14.35 -6.09
N HIS A 57 -0.87 -13.52 -5.61
CA HIS A 57 -2.21 -13.46 -6.21
C HIS A 57 -2.09 -12.96 -7.65
N GLN A 58 -2.41 -13.80 -8.62
CA GLN A 58 -2.80 -13.31 -9.94
C GLN A 58 -4.26 -12.87 -9.83
N ALA A 59 -4.47 -11.61 -10.20
CA ALA A 59 -5.74 -10.90 -10.21
C ALA A 59 -6.93 -11.75 -10.68
N GLU A 60 -7.69 -12.31 -9.75
CA GLU A 60 -9.10 -12.59 -9.97
C GLU A 60 -9.86 -11.49 -9.20
N ALA A 61 -10.21 -10.44 -9.94
CA ALA A 61 -10.95 -9.26 -9.48
C ALA A 61 -10.29 -8.42 -8.37
N GLU A 62 -9.04 -7.98 -8.54
CA GLU A 62 -8.51 -6.90 -7.70
C GLU A 62 -9.30 -5.61 -7.96
N ALA A 63 -9.82 -4.97 -6.90
CA ALA A 63 -10.28 -3.59 -6.98
C ALA A 63 -9.15 -2.72 -7.54
N THR A 64 -9.45 -1.82 -8.48
CA THR A 64 -8.47 -1.00 -9.21
C THR A 64 -7.42 -0.35 -8.30
N ILE A 65 -7.83 0.04 -7.09
CA ILE A 65 -6.95 0.65 -6.09
C ILE A 65 -5.89 -0.30 -5.53
N VAL A 66 -6.20 -1.60 -5.39
CA VAL A 66 -5.26 -2.63 -4.94
C VAL A 66 -4.23 -2.91 -6.02
N SER A 67 -4.67 -3.03 -7.29
CA SER A 67 -3.75 -3.17 -8.42
C SER A 67 -2.83 -1.96 -8.58
N LEU A 68 -3.33 -0.74 -8.36
CA LEU A 68 -2.54 0.49 -8.32
C LEU A 68 -1.50 0.48 -7.18
N HIS A 69 -1.92 0.17 -5.95
CA HIS A 69 -1.01 0.10 -4.81
C HIS A 69 0.07 -0.97 -5.02
N ARG A 70 -0.29 -2.11 -5.62
CA ARG A 70 0.64 -3.18 -5.98
C ARG A 70 1.61 -2.78 -7.08
N ALA A 71 1.14 -2.13 -8.14
CA ALA A 71 2.00 -1.61 -9.18
C ALA A 71 3.01 -0.60 -8.62
N ILE A 72 2.57 0.33 -7.76
CA ILE A 72 3.47 1.29 -7.11
C ILE A 72 4.47 0.59 -6.19
N ALA A 73 4.02 -0.36 -5.36
CA ALA A 73 4.87 -1.08 -4.41
C ALA A 73 5.92 -1.99 -5.07
N LEU A 74 5.61 -2.54 -6.25
CA LEU A 74 6.52 -3.42 -7.01
C LEU A 74 7.47 -2.65 -7.94
N VAL A 75 7.21 -1.37 -8.20
CA VAL A 75 8.17 -0.52 -8.91
C VAL A 75 9.37 -0.28 -7.98
N GLN A 76 10.47 -1.00 -8.21
CA GLN A 76 11.77 -0.68 -7.65
C GLN A 76 12.25 0.66 -8.23
N LEU A 77 11.92 1.77 -7.56
CA LEU A 77 12.22 3.14 -7.99
C LEU A 77 13.71 3.40 -8.24
N GLU A 78 14.60 2.55 -7.72
CA GLU A 78 16.06 2.62 -7.92
C GLU A 78 16.49 2.27 -9.36
N GLY A 79 15.68 1.53 -10.13
CA GLY A 79 15.98 1.15 -11.52
C GLY A 79 15.21 1.95 -12.59
N VAL A 80 14.29 2.82 -12.17
CA VAL A 80 13.40 3.55 -13.08
C VAL A 80 14.04 4.87 -13.50
N ASN A 81 14.39 4.96 -14.78
CA ASN A 81 14.94 6.19 -15.33
C ASN A 81 13.88 7.31 -15.39
N GLN A 82 14.32 8.55 -15.59
CA GLN A 82 13.45 9.72 -15.53
C GLN A 82 12.28 9.66 -16.54
N VAL A 83 12.50 9.07 -17.71
CA VAL A 83 11.46 8.91 -18.74
C VAL A 83 10.40 7.92 -18.29
N GLN A 84 10.81 6.76 -17.79
CA GLN A 84 9.90 5.73 -17.28
C GLN A 84 9.10 6.23 -16.08
N ARG A 85 9.71 7.06 -15.22
CA ARG A 85 9.03 7.70 -14.09
C ARG A 85 7.94 8.65 -14.57
N THR A 86 8.22 9.49 -15.56
CA THR A 86 7.21 10.41 -16.14
C THR A 86 6.04 9.64 -16.74
N VAL A 87 6.31 8.54 -17.45
CA VAL A 87 5.26 7.69 -18.03
C VAL A 87 4.40 7.05 -16.94
N LEU A 88 5.03 6.53 -15.87
CA LEU A 88 4.29 5.94 -14.75
C LEU A 88 3.42 6.96 -14.03
N LEU A 89 3.96 8.16 -13.77
CA LEU A 89 3.22 9.25 -13.13
C LEU A 89 2.00 9.67 -13.97
N HIS A 90 2.19 9.85 -15.28
CA HIS A 90 1.09 10.24 -16.16
C HIS A 90 -0.01 9.16 -16.21
N ARG A 91 0.38 7.89 -16.24
CA ARG A 91 -0.55 6.77 -16.26
C ARG A 91 -1.29 6.60 -14.92
N LEU A 92 -0.63 6.95 -13.81
CA LEU A 92 -1.28 7.04 -12.49
C LEU A 92 -2.34 8.13 -12.46
N ASP A 93 -2.02 9.30 -13.03
CA ASP A 93 -2.90 10.46 -13.07
C ASP A 93 -4.20 10.15 -13.85
N VAL A 94 -4.08 9.46 -14.99
CA VAL A 94 -5.22 8.98 -15.77
C VAL A 94 -6.10 8.04 -14.96
N LEU A 95 -5.51 7.03 -14.31
CA LEU A 95 -6.27 6.05 -13.51
C LEU A 95 -6.96 6.69 -12.29
N ILE A 96 -6.33 7.68 -11.68
CA ILE A 96 -6.93 8.45 -10.57
C ILE A 96 -8.14 9.24 -11.08
N ASN A 97 -8.01 9.93 -12.22
CA ASN A 97 -9.11 10.69 -12.80
C ASN A 97 -10.29 9.79 -13.21
N GLU A 98 -10.02 8.64 -13.83
CA GLU A 98 -11.07 7.65 -14.16
C GLU A 98 -11.78 7.11 -12.92
N ALA A 99 -11.06 6.91 -11.82
CA ALA A 99 -11.66 6.47 -10.56
C ALA A 99 -12.53 7.57 -9.92
N ILE A 100 -12.07 8.82 -9.97
CA ILE A 100 -12.84 9.99 -9.50
C ILE A 100 -14.12 10.12 -10.31
N GLU A 101 -14.04 10.05 -11.64
CA GLU A 101 -15.22 10.17 -12.53
C GLU A 101 -16.29 9.13 -12.21
N ARG A 102 -15.89 7.86 -12.02
CA ARG A 102 -16.80 6.77 -11.63
C ARG A 102 -17.48 7.03 -10.28
N LEU A 103 -16.73 7.51 -9.30
CA LEU A 103 -17.28 7.83 -7.98
C LEU A 103 -18.25 9.02 -8.04
N THR A 104 -18.02 9.99 -8.93
CA THR A 104 -18.91 11.15 -9.12
C THR A 104 -20.13 10.85 -9.98
N THR A 105 -20.16 9.76 -10.73
CA THR A 105 -21.32 9.36 -11.57
C THR A 105 -22.31 8.45 -10.85
N ASP A 106 -21.91 7.76 -9.78
CA ASP A 106 -22.80 6.93 -8.95
C ASP A 106 -23.70 7.75 -7.98
N GLU A 107 -23.49 9.08 -7.88
CA GLU A 107 -24.31 9.99 -7.04
C GLU A 107 -25.45 10.72 -7.79
N ALA A 108 -25.75 10.36 -9.05
CA ALA A 108 -26.81 10.96 -9.89
C ALA A 108 -27.96 9.99 -10.21
#